data_AF-G0L673-F1
#
_entry.id   AF-G0L673-F1
#
_cell.length_a   1.000
_cell.length_b   1.000
_cell.length_c   1.000
_cell.angle_alpha   90.00
_cell.angle_beta   90.00
_cell.angle_gamma   90.00
#
_symmetry.space_group_name_H-M   'P 1'
#
loop_
_entity.id
_entity.type
_entity.pdbx_description
1 polymer ?
#
loop_
_entity_poly.entity_id
_entity_poly.type
_entity_poly.pdbx_seq_one_letter_code
_entity_poly.pdbx_strand_id
1 'polypeptide(L)'
;MAFVQLHAQHLAPDAIKEEAGIALSHYPELADTPITFKIVKKVKQSTMRAQPKFNSLIKGRKKRAYVILISEHIKISNQVFLTQDVPKDIMIGWLGHELGHVMDYRERSTLNLIWFGLKYYFSGAYIKEAERAADTFAVAHGMHEYILKTKTFILENADIDEKYKARIRRYYLSPEEIMAIVKKREASGPRS
;
A
#
# COMPACT_ATOMS: atom_id res chain seq x y z
N MET A 1 -5.58 -13.43 17.32
CA MET A 1 -5.96 -12.01 17.11
C MET A 1 -7.41 -12.00 16.66
N ALA A 2 -8.26 -11.25 17.34
CA ALA A 2 -9.63 -11.02 16.89
C ALA A 2 -9.59 -10.15 15.63
N PHE A 3 -10.42 -10.49 14.64
CA PHE A 3 -10.67 -9.66 13.47
C PHE A 3 -11.97 -8.93 13.70
N VAL A 4 -12.03 -7.66 13.33
CA VAL A 4 -13.28 -6.93 13.32
C VAL A 4 -13.60 -6.48 11.90
N GLN A 5 -14.88 -6.61 11.57
CA GLN A 5 -15.42 -6.30 10.27
C GLN A 5 -15.50 -4.77 10.11
N LEU A 6 -14.90 -4.25 9.04
CA LEU A 6 -15.00 -2.83 8.66
C LEU A 6 -16.21 -2.61 7.76
N HIS A 7 -16.34 -3.48 6.75
CA HIS A 7 -17.51 -3.70 5.90
C HIS A 7 -17.67 -5.20 5.66
N ALA A 8 -18.78 -5.65 5.06
CA ALA A 8 -19.06 -7.08 4.84
C ALA A 8 -17.87 -7.86 4.26
N GLN A 9 -17.05 -7.21 3.41
CA GLN A 9 -15.95 -7.81 2.66
C GLN A 9 -14.55 -7.48 3.19
N HIS A 10 -14.41 -6.62 4.21
CA HIS A 10 -13.12 -6.14 4.72
C HIS A 10 -12.89 -6.59 6.16
N LEU A 11 -11.74 -7.23 6.38
CA LEU A 11 -11.33 -7.76 7.69
C LEU A 11 -10.00 -7.15 8.11
N ALA A 12 -9.97 -6.53 9.29
CA ALA A 12 -8.74 -5.99 9.88
C ALA A 12 -8.59 -6.45 11.34
N PRO A 13 -7.36 -6.66 11.85
CA PRO A 13 -7.11 -6.81 13.28
C PRO A 13 -7.46 -5.53 14.04
N ASP A 14 -7.92 -5.67 15.29
CA ASP A 14 -8.28 -4.53 16.14
C ASP A 14 -7.18 -3.47 16.24
N ALA A 15 -5.92 -3.90 16.31
CA ALA A 15 -4.75 -3.05 16.46
C ALA A 15 -4.52 -2.04 15.32
N ILE A 16 -5.11 -2.27 14.15
CA ILE A 16 -4.98 -1.35 12.98
C ILE A 16 -6.34 -1.06 12.34
N LYS A 17 -7.43 -1.35 13.05
CA LYS A 17 -8.79 -1.29 12.50
C LYS A 17 -9.13 0.13 12.06
N GLU A 18 -8.81 1.10 12.90
CA GLU A 18 -9.14 2.51 12.64
C GLU A 18 -8.37 3.03 11.42
N GLU A 19 -7.07 2.76 11.35
CA GLU A 19 -6.18 3.16 10.26
C GLU A 19 -6.59 2.51 8.94
N ALA A 20 -6.92 1.22 8.97
CA ALA A 20 -7.42 0.50 7.80
C ALA A 20 -8.77 1.05 7.33
N GLY A 21 -9.66 1.44 8.25
CA GLY A 21 -10.94 2.07 7.94
C GLY A 21 -10.78 3.43 7.26
N ILE A 22 -9.89 4.28 7.79
CA ILE A 22 -9.57 5.59 7.20
C ILE A 22 -8.98 5.38 5.80
N ALA A 23 -7.95 4.54 5.66
CA ALA A 23 -7.34 4.26 4.37
C ALA A 23 -8.37 3.74 3.36
N LEU A 24 -9.24 2.80 3.72
CA LEU A 24 -10.29 2.27 2.84
C LEU A 24 -11.33 3.30 2.42
N SER A 25 -11.65 4.28 3.29
CA SER A 25 -12.63 5.33 2.96
C SER A 25 -12.22 6.20 1.76
N HIS A 26 -10.93 6.22 1.42
CA HIS A 26 -10.41 6.88 0.23
C HIS A 26 -10.61 6.08 -1.07
N TYR A 27 -10.93 4.78 -0.98
CA TYR A 27 -11.08 3.89 -2.14
C TYR A 27 -12.50 3.29 -2.22
N PRO A 28 -13.53 4.10 -2.53
CA PRO A 28 -14.91 3.61 -2.63
C PRO A 28 -15.05 2.46 -3.64
N GLU A 29 -14.21 2.40 -4.67
CA GLU A 29 -14.19 1.32 -5.67
C GLU A 29 -13.73 -0.03 -5.12
N LEU A 30 -13.23 -0.07 -3.88
CA LEU A 30 -12.86 -1.30 -3.17
C LEU A 30 -13.95 -1.79 -2.21
N ALA A 31 -15.09 -1.10 -2.09
CA ALA A 31 -16.18 -1.46 -1.17
C ALA A 31 -16.61 -2.93 -1.30
N ASP A 32 -16.79 -3.41 -2.54
CA ASP A 32 -17.19 -4.79 -2.83
C ASP A 32 -16.00 -5.75 -3.04
N THR A 33 -14.77 -5.26 -2.91
CA THR A 33 -13.56 -6.06 -3.12
C THR A 33 -13.15 -6.74 -1.81
N PRO A 34 -13.09 -8.09 -1.73
CA PRO A 34 -12.69 -8.75 -0.50
C PRO A 34 -11.21 -8.52 -0.19
N ILE A 35 -10.95 -7.86 0.95
CA ILE A 35 -9.59 -7.51 1.40
C ILE A 35 -9.43 -7.92 2.86
N THR A 36 -8.37 -8.66 3.16
CA THR A 36 -8.02 -9.05 4.52
C THR A 36 -6.68 -8.43 4.89
N PHE A 37 -6.65 -7.56 5.89
CA PHE A 37 -5.41 -7.11 6.52
C PHE A 37 -4.95 -8.17 7.53
N LYS A 38 -3.68 -8.53 7.52
CA LYS A 38 -3.16 -9.58 8.40
C LYS A 38 -1.78 -9.23 8.91
N ILE A 39 -1.67 -9.08 10.24
CA ILE A 39 -0.38 -8.99 10.91
C ILE A 39 0.26 -10.39 10.93
N VAL A 40 1.50 -10.48 10.48
CA VAL A 40 2.32 -11.69 10.43
C VAL A 40 3.68 -11.43 11.04
N LYS A 41 4.35 -12.47 11.57
CA LYS A 41 5.66 -12.33 12.23
C LYS A 41 6.67 -11.55 11.38
N LYS A 42 6.72 -11.80 10.08
CA LYS A 42 7.62 -11.12 9.14
C LYS A 42 7.11 -11.21 7.70
N VAL A 43 7.05 -10.08 7.02
CA VAL A 43 6.92 -10.03 5.55
C VAL A 43 8.32 -10.08 4.94
N LYS A 44 8.51 -10.93 3.92
CA LYS A 44 9.82 -11.08 3.28
C LYS A 44 10.13 -9.84 2.44
N GLN A 45 11.26 -9.18 2.73
CA GLN A 45 11.85 -8.05 1.97
C GLN A 45 11.09 -6.71 2.02
N SER A 46 10.02 -6.60 2.79
CA SER A 46 9.22 -5.37 2.93
C SER A 46 8.58 -5.25 4.32
N THR A 47 8.02 -4.08 4.60
CA THR A 47 7.25 -3.80 5.84
C THR A 47 5.83 -4.35 5.71
N MET A 48 5.18 -4.06 4.57
CA MET A 48 3.88 -4.57 4.17
C MET A 48 3.92 -5.16 2.76
N ARG A 49 2.87 -5.91 2.38
CA ARG A 49 2.67 -6.38 1.01
C ARG A 49 1.22 -6.75 0.72
N ALA A 50 0.65 -6.13 -0.30
CA ALA A 50 -0.57 -6.55 -0.96
C ALA A 50 -0.31 -7.72 -1.91
N GLN A 51 -1.20 -8.71 -1.90
CA GLN A 51 -1.17 -9.81 -2.87
C GLN A 51 -2.56 -10.42 -3.07
N PRO A 52 -2.87 -10.95 -4.26
CA PRO A 52 -4.10 -11.71 -4.46
C PRO A 52 -4.08 -13.01 -3.65
N LYS A 53 -5.24 -13.45 -3.16
CA LYS A 53 -5.40 -14.80 -2.61
C LYS A 53 -5.34 -15.80 -3.76
N PHE A 54 -4.38 -16.73 -3.74
CA PHE A 54 -4.13 -17.67 -4.84
C PHE A 54 -5.39 -18.42 -5.30
N ASN A 55 -6.21 -18.90 -4.37
CA ASN A 55 -7.46 -19.60 -4.67
C ASN A 55 -8.53 -18.72 -5.37
N SER A 56 -8.41 -17.39 -5.27
CA SER A 56 -9.33 -16.45 -5.91
C SER A 56 -8.92 -16.09 -7.34
N LEU A 57 -7.65 -16.33 -7.72
CA LEU A 57 -7.17 -16.06 -9.08
C LEU A 57 -7.90 -16.90 -10.15
N ILE A 58 -8.36 -18.08 -9.76
CA ILE A 58 -9.11 -19.03 -10.60
C ILE A 58 -10.58 -18.59 -10.77
N LYS A 59 -11.11 -17.76 -9.86
CA LYS A 59 -12.53 -17.34 -9.84
C LYS A 59 -12.85 -16.15 -10.76
N GLY A 60 -11.87 -15.69 -11.55
CA GLY A 60 -11.99 -14.54 -12.44
C GLY A 60 -11.81 -13.17 -11.75
N ARG A 61 -11.54 -12.12 -12.55
CA ARG A 61 -11.16 -10.78 -12.07
C ARG A 61 -12.16 -10.18 -11.06
N LYS A 62 -13.47 -10.31 -11.31
CA LYS A 62 -14.53 -9.71 -10.47
C LYS A 62 -14.72 -10.38 -9.10
N LYS A 63 -14.20 -11.60 -8.90
CA LYS A 63 -14.33 -12.37 -7.65
C LYS A 63 -12.98 -12.54 -6.93
N ARG A 64 -11.97 -11.77 -7.35
CA ARG A 64 -10.62 -11.85 -6.80
C ARG A 64 -10.62 -11.22 -5.40
N ALA A 65 -10.01 -11.93 -4.47
CA ALA A 65 -9.83 -11.47 -3.10
C ALA A 65 -8.34 -11.16 -2.88
N TYR A 66 -8.06 -10.25 -1.96
CA TYR A 66 -6.71 -9.81 -1.65
C TYR A 66 -6.40 -9.98 -0.17
N VAL A 67 -5.11 -10.04 0.13
CA VAL A 67 -4.58 -9.99 1.49
C VAL A 67 -3.47 -8.94 1.52
N ILE A 68 -3.53 -8.06 2.51
CA ILE A 68 -2.47 -7.11 2.82
C ILE A 68 -1.77 -7.65 4.06
N LEU A 69 -0.53 -8.06 3.91
CA LEU A 69 0.30 -8.59 4.98
C LEU A 69 1.06 -7.44 5.63
N ILE A 70 1.02 -7.34 6.94
CA ILE A 70 1.77 -6.36 7.73
C ILE A 70 2.74 -7.11 8.63
N SER A 71 4.02 -6.72 8.65
CA SER A 71 4.99 -7.28 9.59
C SER A 71 4.69 -6.77 11.00
N GLU A 72 4.56 -7.69 11.96
CA GLU A 72 4.45 -7.37 13.38
C GLU A 72 5.63 -6.52 13.87
N HIS A 73 6.83 -6.85 13.39
CA HIS A 73 8.06 -6.11 13.61
C HIS A 73 8.51 -5.48 12.29
N ILE A 74 8.36 -4.16 12.19
CA ILE A 74 8.68 -3.36 11.03
C ILE A 74 10.13 -2.89 11.16
N LYS A 75 11.01 -3.50 10.36
CA LYS A 75 12.42 -3.13 10.31
C LYS A 75 12.65 -2.08 9.22
N ILE A 76 13.10 -0.89 9.62
CA ILE A 76 13.51 0.19 8.73
C ILE A 76 14.97 0.50 9.02
N SER A 77 15.87 0.12 8.10
CA SER A 77 17.31 0.19 8.37
C SER A 77 17.68 -0.59 9.65
N ASN A 78 18.26 0.07 10.65
CA ASN A 78 18.63 -0.49 11.95
C ASN A 78 17.53 -0.33 13.01
N GLN A 79 16.47 0.41 12.70
CA GLN A 79 15.34 0.62 13.59
C GLN A 79 14.31 -0.51 13.46
N VAL A 80 13.70 -0.90 14.58
CA VAL A 80 12.61 -1.87 14.63
C VAL A 80 11.46 -1.25 15.37
N PHE A 81 10.32 -1.11 14.68
CA PHE A 81 9.08 -0.62 15.23
C PHE A 81 8.10 -1.80 15.36
N LEU A 82 7.36 -1.90 16.46
CA LEU A 82 6.18 -2.76 16.46
C LEU A 82 5.10 -2.09 15.62
N THR A 83 4.27 -2.89 14.93
CA THR A 83 3.16 -2.34 14.12
C THR A 83 2.31 -1.34 14.89
N GLN A 84 2.06 -1.60 16.17
CA GLN A 84 1.24 -0.78 17.06
C GLN A 84 1.91 0.54 17.51
N ASP A 85 3.23 0.64 17.40
CA ASP A 85 3.99 1.84 17.82
C ASP A 85 4.21 2.81 16.65
N VAL A 86 3.80 2.42 15.43
CA VAL A 86 3.88 3.28 14.26
C VAL A 86 2.86 4.41 14.41
N PRO A 87 3.25 5.68 14.20
CA PRO A 87 2.29 6.77 14.28
C PRO A 87 1.13 6.57 13.30
N LYS A 88 -0.08 6.86 13.76
CA LYS A 88 -1.34 6.61 13.05
C LYS A 88 -1.34 7.08 11.60
N ASP A 89 -0.93 8.33 11.34
CA ASP A 89 -0.88 8.89 9.98
C ASP A 89 0.08 8.12 9.05
N ILE A 90 1.18 7.59 9.60
CA ILE A 90 2.18 6.83 8.86
C ILE A 90 1.63 5.45 8.49
N MET A 91 0.92 4.81 9.43
CA MET A 91 0.21 3.56 9.20
C MET A 91 -0.88 3.72 8.14
N ILE A 92 -1.70 4.78 8.23
CA ILE A 92 -2.71 5.12 7.20
C ILE A 92 -2.04 5.28 5.83
N GLY A 93 -0.91 6.00 5.75
CA GLY A 93 -0.15 6.18 4.51
C GLY A 93 0.37 4.87 3.92
N TRP A 94 0.95 3.99 4.74
CA TRP A 94 1.37 2.66 4.27
C TRP A 94 0.21 1.80 3.81
N LEU A 95 -0.90 1.76 4.55
CA LEU A 95 -2.09 1.00 4.16
C LEU A 95 -2.70 1.55 2.86
N GLY A 96 -2.75 2.87 2.69
CA GLY A 96 -3.18 3.49 1.43
C GLY A 96 -2.29 3.12 0.26
N HIS A 97 -0.97 3.10 0.43
CA HIS A 97 -0.05 2.61 -0.60
C HIS A 97 -0.36 1.16 -1.00
N GLU A 98 -0.56 0.26 -0.03
CA GLU A 98 -0.92 -1.13 -0.29
C GLU A 98 -2.30 -1.28 -0.97
N LEU A 99 -3.27 -0.43 -0.64
CA LEU A 99 -4.54 -0.36 -1.37
C LEU A 99 -4.35 0.15 -2.81
N GLY A 100 -3.39 1.05 -3.04
CA GLY A 100 -2.95 1.46 -4.38
C GLY A 100 -2.46 0.27 -5.23
N HIS A 101 -1.72 -0.67 -4.63
CA HIS A 101 -1.39 -1.93 -5.28
C HIS A 101 -2.64 -2.78 -5.57
N VAL A 102 -3.59 -2.86 -4.65
CA VAL A 102 -4.86 -3.60 -4.89
C VAL A 102 -5.63 -2.99 -6.08
N MET A 103 -5.67 -1.67 -6.21
CA MET A 103 -6.26 -0.97 -7.36
C MET A 103 -5.58 -1.37 -8.67
N ASP A 104 -4.24 -1.35 -8.71
CA ASP A 104 -3.48 -1.79 -9.89
C ASP A 104 -3.76 -3.26 -10.23
N TYR A 105 -3.77 -4.14 -9.23
CA TYR A 105 -4.01 -5.58 -9.44
C TYR A 105 -5.42 -5.84 -9.96
N ARG A 106 -6.42 -5.09 -9.49
CA ARG A 106 -7.81 -5.23 -9.93
C ARG A 106 -7.96 -4.99 -11.41
N GLU A 107 -7.17 -4.09 -12.00
CA GLU A 107 -7.21 -3.79 -13.43
C GLU A 107 -6.50 -4.86 -14.30
N ARG A 108 -5.69 -5.74 -13.70
CA ARG A 108 -4.91 -6.76 -14.41
C ARG A 108 -5.66 -8.07 -14.62
N SER A 109 -5.50 -8.65 -15.81
CA SER A 109 -5.89 -10.04 -16.08
C SER A 109 -5.05 -11.01 -15.25
N THR A 110 -5.55 -12.23 -14.99
CA THR A 110 -4.85 -13.19 -14.12
C THR A 110 -3.46 -13.55 -14.66
N LEU A 111 -3.32 -13.80 -15.97
CA LEU A 111 -2.01 -14.09 -16.59
C LEU A 111 -1.07 -12.89 -16.49
N ASN A 112 -1.57 -11.67 -16.73
CA ASN A 112 -0.77 -10.46 -16.58
C ASN A 112 -0.30 -10.26 -15.14
N LEU A 113 -1.15 -10.54 -14.15
CA LEU A 113 -0.81 -10.38 -12.73
C LEU A 113 0.24 -11.39 -12.27
N ILE A 114 0.17 -12.64 -12.75
CA ILE A 114 1.22 -13.65 -12.49
C ILE A 114 2.54 -13.20 -13.10
N TRP A 115 2.53 -12.79 -14.36
CA TRP A 115 3.71 -12.31 -15.07
C TRP A 115 4.31 -11.05 -14.43
N PHE A 116 3.45 -10.13 -13.99
CA PHE A 116 3.83 -8.96 -13.22
C PHE A 116 4.53 -9.33 -11.92
N GLY A 117 3.99 -10.28 -11.14
CA GLY A 117 4.60 -10.75 -9.91
C GLY A 117 6.00 -11.37 -10.13
N LEU A 118 6.19 -12.11 -11.22
CA LEU A 118 7.50 -12.64 -11.60
C LEU A 118 8.48 -11.51 -11.93
N LYS A 119 8.08 -10.56 -12.80
CA LYS A 119 8.93 -9.42 -13.18
C LYS A 119 9.31 -8.52 -12.02
N TYR A 120 8.37 -8.26 -11.12
CA TYR A 120 8.60 -7.48 -9.90
C TYR A 120 9.69 -8.12 -9.03
N TYR A 121 9.75 -9.45 -8.96
CA TYR A 121 10.79 -10.14 -8.20
C TYR A 121 12.18 -10.05 -8.85
N PHE A 122 12.28 -10.04 -10.18
CA PHE A 122 13.55 -10.14 -10.90
C PHE A 122 14.09 -8.81 -11.47
N SER A 123 13.31 -7.73 -11.48
CA SER A 123 13.73 -6.48 -12.15
C SER A 123 13.41 -5.21 -11.36
N GLY A 124 14.47 -4.44 -11.06
CA GLY A 124 14.34 -3.14 -10.39
C GLY A 124 13.52 -2.13 -11.17
N ALA A 125 13.50 -2.18 -12.50
CA ALA A 125 12.66 -1.28 -13.30
C ALA A 125 11.16 -1.54 -13.05
N TYR A 126 10.76 -2.82 -12.97
CA TYR A 126 9.39 -3.21 -12.68
C TYR A 126 9.01 -2.96 -11.22
N ILE A 127 9.96 -3.09 -10.28
CA ILE A 127 9.74 -2.62 -8.90
C ILE A 127 9.41 -1.13 -8.92
N LYS A 128 10.25 -0.30 -9.58
CA LYS A 128 10.01 1.15 -9.68
C LYS A 128 8.64 1.48 -10.29
N GLU A 129 8.27 0.81 -11.36
CA GLU A 129 6.96 1.00 -12.00
C GLU A 129 5.81 0.67 -11.04
N ALA A 130 5.89 -0.47 -10.36
CA ALA A 130 4.86 -0.94 -9.42
C ALA A 130 4.69 -0.01 -8.22
N GLU A 131 5.79 0.36 -7.54
CA GLU A 131 5.73 1.24 -6.37
C GLU A 131 5.20 2.63 -6.75
N ARG A 132 5.58 3.15 -7.93
CA ARG A 132 5.09 4.45 -8.42
C ARG A 132 3.64 4.39 -8.85
N ALA A 133 3.18 3.26 -9.40
CA ALA A 133 1.76 3.05 -9.70
C ALA A 133 0.93 3.07 -8.41
N ALA A 134 1.40 2.40 -7.35
CA ALA A 134 0.74 2.42 -6.04
C ALA A 134 0.67 3.83 -5.44
N ASP A 135 1.79 4.57 -5.41
CA ASP A 135 1.80 5.96 -4.95
C ASP A 135 0.85 6.83 -5.80
N THR A 136 0.83 6.64 -7.12
CA THR A 136 -0.05 7.39 -8.04
C THR A 136 -1.53 7.12 -7.74
N PHE A 137 -1.90 5.85 -7.54
CA PHE A 137 -3.27 5.50 -7.13
C PHE A 137 -3.61 6.14 -5.80
N ALA A 138 -2.75 6.03 -4.79
CA ALA A 138 -3.02 6.63 -3.48
C ALA A 138 -3.23 8.15 -3.56
N VAL A 139 -2.34 8.86 -4.25
CA VAL A 139 -2.44 10.31 -4.44
C VAL A 139 -3.72 10.68 -5.19
N ALA A 140 -4.06 9.95 -6.26
CA ALA A 140 -5.28 10.19 -7.02
C ALA A 140 -6.54 10.07 -6.13
N HIS A 141 -6.53 9.18 -5.14
CA HIS A 141 -7.64 8.93 -4.20
C HIS A 141 -7.63 9.83 -2.95
N GLY A 142 -6.83 10.90 -2.94
CA GLY A 142 -6.84 11.84 -1.81
C GLY A 142 -5.81 11.57 -0.72
N MET A 143 -5.07 10.47 -0.80
CA MET A 143 -4.12 10.07 0.26
C MET A 143 -2.80 10.87 0.30
N HIS A 144 -2.64 11.88 -0.56
CA HIS A 144 -1.39 12.63 -0.73
C HIS A 144 -0.75 13.12 0.58
N GLU A 145 -1.52 13.68 1.53
CA GLU A 145 -1.00 14.13 2.82
C GLU A 145 -0.37 12.99 3.63
N TYR A 146 -1.04 11.83 3.71
CA TYR A 146 -0.53 10.65 4.41
C TYR A 146 0.73 10.10 3.73
N ILE A 147 0.73 10.02 2.39
CA ILE A 147 1.89 9.53 1.62
C ILE A 147 3.10 10.46 1.83
N LEU A 148 2.89 11.78 1.84
CA LEU A 148 3.95 12.75 2.13
C LEU A 148 4.49 12.60 3.55
N LYS A 149 3.60 12.53 4.56
CA LYS A 149 3.99 12.28 5.96
C LYS A 149 4.82 11.01 6.12
N THR A 150 4.43 9.92 5.47
CA THR A 150 5.19 8.66 5.47
C THR A 150 6.58 8.82 4.86
N LYS A 151 6.71 9.55 3.75
CA LYS A 151 8.02 9.80 3.13
C LYS A 151 8.89 10.66 4.01
N THR A 152 8.36 11.74 4.57
CA THR A 152 9.05 12.62 5.53
C THR A 152 9.53 11.83 6.74
N PHE A 153 8.68 11.00 7.34
CA PHE A 153 9.01 10.13 8.46
C PHE A 153 10.22 9.22 8.18
N ILE A 154 10.40 8.75 6.94
CA ILE A 154 11.53 7.89 6.57
C ILE A 154 12.77 8.73 6.20
N LEU A 155 12.60 9.78 5.39
CA LEU A 155 13.70 10.53 4.78
C LEU A 155 14.37 11.50 5.76
N GLU A 156 13.62 12.05 6.71
CA GLU A 156 14.13 13.02 7.69
C GLU A 156 14.62 12.37 8.99
N ASN A 157 14.35 11.08 9.18
CA ASN A 157 14.78 10.37 10.38
C ASN A 157 16.30 10.11 10.34
N ALA A 158 17.03 10.64 11.32
CA ALA A 158 18.48 10.55 11.41
C ALA A 158 18.99 9.12 11.64
N ASP A 159 18.17 8.25 12.23
CA ASP A 159 18.52 6.87 12.57
C ASP A 159 18.33 5.89 11.40
N ILE A 160 17.72 6.33 10.30
CA ILE A 160 17.55 5.55 9.08
C ILE A 160 18.75 5.79 8.16
N ASP A 161 19.45 4.72 7.81
CA ASP A 161 20.64 4.81 6.96
C ASP A 161 20.34 5.37 5.56
N GLU A 162 21.36 6.01 4.98
CA GLU A 162 21.25 6.66 3.68
C GLU A 162 21.00 5.65 2.54
N LYS A 163 21.41 4.39 2.69
CA LYS A 163 21.13 3.35 1.69
C LYS A 163 19.64 3.03 1.61
N TYR A 164 18.93 3.01 2.74
CA TYR A 164 17.48 2.85 2.79
C TYR A 164 16.79 4.08 2.20
N LYS A 165 17.22 5.30 2.58
CA LYS A 165 16.69 6.55 2.01
C LYS A 165 16.89 6.62 0.50
N ALA A 166 18.07 6.26 0.00
CA ALA A 166 18.35 6.19 -1.42
C ALA A 166 17.45 5.18 -2.15
N ARG A 167 17.12 4.04 -1.51
CA ARG A 167 16.14 3.08 -2.04
C ARG A 167 14.75 3.72 -2.17
N ILE A 168 14.30 4.47 -1.17
CA ILE A 168 13.02 5.18 -1.23
C ILE A 168 13.01 6.22 -2.36
N ARG A 169 14.06 7.05 -2.46
CA ARG A 169 14.17 8.05 -3.55
C ARG A 169 14.24 7.40 -4.94
N ARG A 170 14.81 6.21 -5.07
CA ARG A 170 14.93 5.50 -6.34
C ARG A 170 13.60 4.93 -6.85
N TYR A 171 12.83 4.31 -5.96
CA TYR A 171 11.70 3.47 -6.35
C TYR A 171 10.34 4.15 -6.26
N TYR A 172 10.18 5.18 -5.41
CA TYR A 172 8.89 5.78 -5.15
C TYR A 172 8.74 7.16 -5.81
N LEU A 173 7.55 7.77 -5.73
CA LEU A 173 7.38 9.17 -6.16
C LEU A 173 8.11 10.13 -5.21
N SER A 174 8.69 11.20 -5.74
CA SER A 174 9.19 12.31 -4.92
C SER A 174 8.02 13.19 -4.43
N PRO A 175 8.22 14.02 -3.39
CA PRO A 175 7.22 15.00 -2.97
C PRO A 175 6.74 15.90 -4.11
N GLU A 176 7.65 16.36 -4.96
CA GLU A 176 7.35 17.22 -6.11
C GLU A 176 6.47 16.49 -7.15
N GLU A 177 6.77 15.22 -7.42
CA GLU A 177 5.97 14.38 -8.32
C GLU A 177 4.56 14.15 -7.76
N ILE A 178 4.44 13.95 -6.44
CA ILE A 178 3.13 13.84 -5.77
C ILE A 178 2.33 15.14 -5.96
N MET A 179 2.95 16.29 -5.66
CA MET A 179 2.27 17.58 -5.78
C MET A 179 1.86 17.89 -7.24
N ALA A 180 2.64 17.46 -8.22
CA ALA A 180 2.27 17.57 -9.63
C ALA A 180 1.00 16.76 -9.96
N ILE A 181 0.85 15.55 -9.41
CA ILE A 181 -0.36 14.73 -9.57
C ILE A 181 -1.56 15.39 -8.87
N VAL A 182 -1.38 15.90 -7.65
CA VAL A 182 -2.43 16.60 -6.89
C VAL A 182 -2.95 17.80 -7.69
N LYS A 183 -2.05 18.65 -8.17
CA LYS A 183 -2.39 19.82 -8.99
C LYS A 183 -3.16 19.43 -10.25
N LYS A 184 -2.75 18.35 -10.92
CA LYS A 184 -3.44 17.84 -12.10
C LYS A 184 -4.86 17.35 -11.78
N ARG A 185 -5.05 16.65 -10.65
CA ARG A 185 -6.36 16.20 -10.19
C ARG A 185 -7.29 17.37 -9.90
N GLU A 186 -6.81 18.37 -9.15
CA GLU A 186 -7.58 19.57 -8.80
C GLU A 186 -7.99 20.37 -10.03
N ALA A 187 -7.07 20.52 -11.00
CA ALA A 187 -7.35 21.16 -12.27
C ALA A 187 -8.37 20.40 -13.16
N SER A 188 -8.55 19.09 -12.93
CA SER A 188 -9.48 18.25 -13.70
C SER A 188 -10.90 18.21 -13.11
N GLY A 189 -11.13 18.85 -11.95
CA GLY A 189 -12.40 18.76 -11.21
C GLY A 189 -12.66 17.38 -10.58
N PRO A 190 -13.63 17.25 -9.65
CA PRO A 190 -14.03 15.95 -9.13
C PRO A 190 -14.56 15.09 -10.29
N ARG A 191 -13.98 13.90 -10.48
CA ARG A 191 -14.59 12.89 -11.36
C ARG A 191 -15.87 12.41 -10.67
N SER A 192 -17.00 12.80 -11.25
CA SER A 192 -18.36 12.34 -10.93
C SER A 192 -18.50 10.83 -11.06
#